data_AF-A0A1X7UP14-F1
#
_entry.id   AF-A0A1X7UP14-F1
#
_cell.length_a   1.000
_cell.length_b   1.000
_cell.length_c   1.000
_cell.angle_alpha   90.00
_cell.angle_beta   90.00
_cell.angle_gamma   90.00
#
_symmetry.space_group_name_H-M   'P 1'
#
loop_
_entity.id
_entity.type
_entity.pdbx_description
1 polymer ?
#
loop_
_entity_poly.entity_id
_entity_poly.type
_entity_poly.pdbx_seq_one_letter_code
_entity_poly.pdbx_strand_id
1 'polypeptide(L)'
;MHHNHSISRLCTEDPVSVSRQFLYKFKDFFNIVILQRGVLGKVEQYYVKKEHQMRGAPHYHILLRIENAPVVGIDCPEEVCSFIQDRITCHIPDSNTSPDLNFLETKYQMHKCSKYCKRNIKVGKTYVFRCQFDFPKPVRDSICINDVENSLKSCNKIYYFKRNEIEVRVNDYNPLLLKL
;
A
#
# COMPACT_ATOMS: atom_id res chain seq x y z
N MET A 1 -10.26 24.08 -25.02
CA MET A 1 -11.28 23.41 -24.17
C MET A 1 -10.66 22.12 -23.63
N HIS A 2 -10.16 22.11 -22.40
CA HIS A 2 -9.68 20.88 -21.77
C HIS A 2 -10.89 20.11 -21.25
N HIS A 3 -11.38 19.14 -22.01
CA HIS A 3 -12.35 18.20 -21.49
C HIS A 3 -11.67 17.35 -20.42
N ASN A 4 -12.03 17.57 -19.16
CA ASN A 4 -11.68 16.69 -18.05
C ASN A 4 -12.49 15.38 -18.21
N HIS A 5 -12.04 14.50 -19.09
CA HIS A 5 -12.60 13.16 -19.18
C HIS A 5 -12.23 12.40 -17.90
N SER A 6 -13.22 11.77 -17.26
CA SER A 6 -12.93 10.87 -16.15
C SER A 6 -12.14 9.66 -16.68
N ILE A 7 -11.19 9.15 -15.90
CA ILE A 7 -10.38 7.98 -16.28
C ILE A 7 -11.28 6.80 -16.70
N SER A 8 -12.41 6.61 -16.00
CA SER A 8 -13.40 5.59 -16.32
C SER A 8 -13.99 5.73 -17.72
N ARG A 9 -14.19 6.97 -18.20
CA ARG A 9 -14.71 7.25 -19.54
C ARG A 9 -13.65 6.90 -20.59
N LEU A 10 -12.39 7.31 -20.37
CA LEU A 10 -11.27 6.98 -21.26
C LEU A 10 -11.03 5.46 -21.36
N CYS A 11 -11.11 4.73 -20.24
CA CYS A 11 -11.03 3.26 -20.25
C CYS A 11 -12.14 2.60 -21.09
N THR A 12 -13.28 3.27 -21.27
CA THR A 12 -14.41 2.74 -22.06
C THR A 12 -14.31 3.14 -23.52
N GLU A 13 -13.96 4.40 -23.79
CA GLU A 13 -13.92 4.98 -25.14
C GLU A 13 -12.67 4.54 -25.93
N ASP A 14 -11.51 4.41 -25.26
CA ASP A 14 -10.26 3.98 -25.89
C ASP A 14 -9.44 3.04 -24.97
N PRO A 15 -9.92 1.80 -24.75
CA PRO A 15 -9.25 0.84 -23.88
C PRO A 15 -7.85 0.46 -24.37
N VAL A 16 -7.60 0.49 -25.68
CA VAL A 16 -6.33 0.08 -26.28
C VAL A 16 -5.24 1.09 -25.95
N SER A 17 -5.48 2.38 -26.19
CA SER A 17 -4.49 3.42 -25.89
C SER A 17 -4.25 3.55 -24.39
N VAL A 18 -5.30 3.45 -23.57
CA VAL A 18 -5.15 3.47 -22.10
C VAL A 18 -4.28 2.29 -21.63
N SER A 19 -4.56 1.08 -22.13
CA SER A 19 -3.80 -0.11 -21.76
C SER A 19 -2.33 -0.04 -22.22
N ARG A 20 -2.07 0.49 -23.43
CA ARG A 20 -0.71 0.71 -23.94
C ARG A 20 0.03 1.76 -23.11
N GLN A 21 -0.57 2.92 -22.88
CA GLN A 21 0.05 3.99 -22.11
C GLN A 21 0.38 3.56 -20.68
N PHE A 22 -0.54 2.83 -20.05
CA PHE A 22 -0.32 2.29 -18.71
C PHE A 22 0.81 1.25 -18.69
N LEU A 23 0.90 0.39 -19.71
CA LEU A 23 2.01 -0.55 -19.85
C LEU A 23 3.36 0.17 -20.01
N TYR A 24 3.44 1.22 -20.82
CA TYR A 24 4.67 2.01 -20.97
C TYR A 24 5.09 2.64 -19.64
N LYS A 25 4.17 3.35 -18.98
CA LYS A 25 4.44 3.94 -17.65
C LYS A 25 4.84 2.89 -16.62
N PHE A 26 4.19 1.73 -16.62
CA PHE A 26 4.55 0.64 -15.74
C PHE A 26 5.96 0.11 -16.02
N LYS A 27 6.32 -0.10 -17.29
CA LYS A 27 7.68 -0.58 -17.67
C LYS A 27 8.75 0.42 -17.23
N ASP A 28 8.54 1.71 -17.44
CA ASP A 28 9.49 2.75 -17.02
C ASP A 28 9.61 2.78 -15.49
N PHE A 29 8.47 2.82 -14.79
CA PHE A 29 8.44 2.75 -13.33
C PHE A 29 9.18 1.50 -12.83
N PHE A 30 8.84 0.32 -13.34
CA PHE A 30 9.38 -0.93 -12.86
C PHE A 30 10.87 -1.07 -13.16
N ASN A 31 11.30 -0.82 -14.40
CA ASN A 31 12.69 -0.98 -14.78
C ASN A 31 13.59 0.08 -14.15
N ILE A 32 13.16 1.35 -14.15
CA ILE A 32 14.01 2.46 -13.70
C ILE A 32 13.93 2.60 -12.19
N VAL A 33 12.72 2.67 -11.61
CA VAL A 33 12.54 2.96 -10.18
C VAL A 33 12.76 1.72 -9.32
N ILE A 34 12.16 0.58 -9.70
CA ILE A 34 12.21 -0.63 -8.88
C ILE A 34 13.50 -1.41 -9.11
N LEU A 35 13.86 -1.72 -10.36
CA LEU A 35 15.01 -2.59 -10.66
C LEU A 35 16.35 -1.83 -10.66
N GLN A 36 16.46 -0.72 -11.41
CA GLN A 36 17.74 0.00 -11.56
C GLN A 36 18.09 0.86 -10.33
N ARG A 37 17.15 1.69 -9.86
CA ARG A 37 17.38 2.57 -8.70
C ARG A 37 17.26 1.83 -7.37
N GLY A 38 16.62 0.67 -7.34
CA GLY A 38 16.48 -0.14 -6.13
C GLY A 38 15.79 0.63 -4.98
N VAL A 39 14.74 1.41 -5.26
CA VAL A 39 14.06 2.25 -4.24
C VAL A 39 13.53 1.42 -3.05
N LEU A 40 13.25 0.14 -3.27
CA LEU A 40 12.85 -0.81 -2.22
C LEU A 40 13.99 -1.74 -1.78
N GLY A 41 15.21 -1.52 -2.26
CA GLY A 41 16.35 -2.43 -2.19
C GLY A 41 16.64 -3.11 -3.53
N LYS A 42 17.78 -3.80 -3.62
CA LYS A 42 18.16 -4.57 -4.82
C LYS A 42 17.24 -5.78 -4.97
N VAL A 43 16.61 -5.92 -6.13
CA VAL A 43 15.65 -7.00 -6.41
C VAL A 43 16.41 -8.21 -6.96
N GLU A 44 16.29 -9.36 -6.29
CA GLU A 44 16.82 -10.64 -6.80
C GLU A 44 15.84 -11.32 -7.75
N GLN A 45 14.57 -11.37 -7.33
CA GLN A 45 13.51 -12.05 -8.04
C GLN A 45 12.23 -11.24 -7.92
N TYR A 46 11.37 -11.32 -8.93
CA TYR A 46 10.08 -10.66 -8.90
C TYR A 46 9.02 -11.46 -9.65
N TYR A 47 7.77 -11.22 -9.29
CA TYR A 47 6.61 -11.67 -10.02
C TYR A 47 5.65 -10.50 -10.22
N VAL A 48 5.17 -10.33 -11.45
CA VAL A 48 4.25 -9.25 -11.83
C VAL A 48 3.03 -9.85 -12.51
N LYS A 49 1.84 -9.49 -12.02
CA LYS A 49 0.56 -9.87 -12.62
C LYS A 49 -0.26 -8.63 -12.96
N LYS A 50 -0.70 -8.53 -14.21
CA LYS A 50 -1.64 -7.50 -14.65
C LYS A 50 -3.07 -8.01 -14.47
N GLU A 51 -3.91 -7.20 -13.83
CA GLU A 51 -5.35 -7.39 -13.68
C GLU A 51 -6.10 -6.15 -14.16
N HIS A 52 -7.41 -6.27 -14.37
CA HIS A 52 -8.27 -5.14 -14.70
C HIS A 52 -9.31 -5.00 -13.58
N GLN A 53 -9.33 -3.83 -12.93
CA GLN A 53 -10.28 -3.55 -11.87
C GLN A 53 -11.70 -3.41 -12.42
N MET A 54 -12.71 -3.45 -11.53
CA MET A 54 -14.08 -3.10 -11.87
C MET A 54 -14.08 -1.69 -12.49
N ARG A 55 -14.41 -1.58 -13.80
CA ARG A 55 -14.29 -0.42 -14.72
C ARG A 55 -13.16 -0.51 -15.77
N GLY A 56 -12.47 -1.64 -15.90
CA GLY A 56 -11.49 -1.88 -16.96
C GLY A 56 -10.14 -1.19 -16.77
N ALA A 57 -9.95 -0.47 -15.65
CA ALA A 57 -8.69 0.17 -15.33
C ALA A 57 -7.61 -0.91 -15.05
N PRO A 58 -6.47 -0.88 -15.76
CA PRO A 58 -5.36 -1.79 -15.49
C PRO A 58 -4.81 -1.61 -14.07
N HIS A 59 -4.42 -2.72 -13.45
CA HIS A 59 -3.81 -2.77 -12.12
C HIS A 59 -2.70 -3.83 -12.11
N TYR A 60 -1.59 -3.57 -11.43
CA TYR A 60 -0.48 -4.50 -11.31
C TYR A 60 -0.31 -4.96 -9.87
N HIS A 61 -0.30 -6.27 -9.67
CA HIS A 61 0.22 -6.89 -8.46
C HIS A 61 1.70 -7.22 -8.68
N ILE A 62 2.53 -6.79 -7.74
CA ILE A 62 3.98 -6.98 -7.78
C ILE A 62 4.40 -7.70 -6.49
N LEU A 63 5.11 -8.80 -6.63
CA LEU A 63 5.82 -9.48 -5.55
C LEU A 63 7.31 -9.32 -5.81
N LEU A 64 8.06 -8.83 -4.82
CA LEU A 64 9.49 -8.61 -4.92
C LEU A 64 10.20 -9.44 -3.85
N ARG A 65 11.26 -10.14 -4.25
CA ARG A 65 12.28 -10.69 -3.36
C ARG A 65 13.47 -9.73 -3.37
N ILE A 66 13.69 -9.08 -2.25
CA ILE A 66 14.78 -8.12 -2.07
C ILE A 66 16.01 -8.89 -1.54
N GLU A 67 17.17 -8.59 -2.10
CA GLU A 67 18.46 -9.13 -1.68
C GLU A 67 18.72 -8.79 -0.21
N ASN A 68 19.18 -9.79 0.56
CA ASN A 68 19.46 -9.67 2.00
C ASN A 68 18.27 -9.17 2.85
N ALA A 69 17.03 -9.36 2.40
CA ALA A 69 15.87 -9.09 3.23
C ALA A 69 15.78 -10.11 4.38
N PRO A 70 15.59 -9.66 5.63
CA PRO A 70 15.47 -10.56 6.77
C PRO A 70 14.17 -11.35 6.71
N VAL A 71 14.19 -12.56 7.25
CA VAL A 71 13.12 -13.54 7.24
C VAL A 71 12.42 -13.56 8.59
N VAL A 72 11.11 -13.28 8.56
CA VAL A 72 10.26 -13.27 9.75
C VAL A 72 10.28 -14.65 10.43
N GLY A 73 10.58 -14.67 11.72
CA GLY A 73 10.62 -15.90 12.53
C GLY A 73 11.93 -16.68 12.43
N ILE A 74 12.90 -16.21 11.63
CA ILE A 74 14.25 -16.77 11.54
C ILE A 74 15.26 -15.73 12.03
N ASP A 75 15.25 -14.56 11.42
CA ASP A 75 16.18 -13.47 11.74
C ASP A 75 15.71 -12.65 12.94
N CYS A 76 16.61 -11.81 13.46
CA CYS A 76 16.38 -10.98 14.63
C CYS A 76 15.15 -10.06 14.43
N PRO A 77 14.18 -10.02 15.37
CA PRO A 77 12.97 -9.20 15.21
C PRO A 77 13.25 -7.72 14.95
N GLU A 78 14.29 -7.17 15.58
CA GLU A 78 14.75 -5.79 15.43
C GLU A 78 15.21 -5.50 13.99
N GLU A 79 15.96 -6.44 13.37
CA GLU A 79 16.39 -6.32 11.98
C GLU A 79 15.20 -6.35 11.02
N VAL A 80 14.25 -7.26 11.25
CA VAL A 80 13.01 -7.33 10.47
C VAL A 80 12.20 -6.04 10.61
N CYS A 81 12.07 -5.51 11.84
CA CYS A 81 11.36 -4.27 12.11
C CYS A 81 12.02 -3.09 11.39
N SER A 82 13.34 -2.93 11.54
CA SER A 82 14.11 -1.87 10.88
C SER A 82 13.94 -1.95 9.37
N PHE A 83 14.12 -3.14 8.79
CA PHE A 83 14.00 -3.34 7.34
C PHE A 83 12.64 -2.87 6.79
N ILE A 84 11.55 -3.15 7.53
CA ILE A 84 10.19 -2.73 7.17
C ILE A 84 10.03 -1.21 7.36
N GLN A 85 10.44 -0.66 8.50
CA GLN A 85 10.29 0.75 8.84
C GLN A 85 11.09 1.68 7.93
N ASP A 86 12.24 1.23 7.43
CA ASP A 86 13.06 1.99 6.48
C ASP A 86 12.38 2.19 5.12
N ARG A 87 11.38 1.34 4.79
CA ARG A 87 10.74 1.31 3.47
C ARG A 87 9.28 1.71 3.50
N ILE A 88 8.59 1.46 4.60
CA ILE A 88 7.15 1.67 4.71
C ILE A 88 6.86 2.40 6.02
N THR A 89 5.97 3.37 5.96
CA THR A 89 5.52 4.15 7.11
C THR A 89 4.02 4.39 7.04
N CYS A 90 3.43 4.76 8.18
CA CYS A 90 2.10 5.36 8.26
C CYS A 90 2.14 6.70 9.00
N HIS A 91 3.32 7.30 9.13
CA HIS A 91 3.53 8.56 9.83
C HIS A 91 3.03 9.74 8.98
N ILE A 92 2.38 10.71 9.60
CA ILE A 92 2.02 11.98 8.94
C ILE A 92 3.22 12.93 9.09
N PRO A 93 3.93 13.30 8.00
CA PRO A 93 5.06 14.22 8.09
C PRO A 93 4.62 15.60 8.56
N ASP A 94 5.49 16.30 9.27
CA ASP A 94 5.21 17.68 9.69
C ASP A 94 5.05 18.61 8.47
N SER A 95 4.01 19.44 8.50
CA SER A 95 3.64 20.34 7.40
C SER A 95 4.65 21.47 7.15
N ASN A 96 5.45 21.84 8.15
CA ASN A 96 6.46 22.89 8.02
C ASN A 96 7.75 22.34 7.40
N THR A 97 8.12 21.10 7.73
CA THR A 97 9.35 20.45 7.26
C THR A 97 9.18 19.71 5.94
N SER A 98 8.00 19.18 5.64
CA SER A 98 7.73 18.41 4.42
C SER A 98 6.31 18.67 3.88
N PRO A 99 5.99 19.90 3.48
CA PRO A 99 4.64 20.30 3.05
C PRO A 99 4.11 19.45 1.90
N ASP A 100 4.93 19.14 0.89
CA ASP A 100 4.49 18.35 -0.27
C ASP A 100 4.11 16.91 0.12
N LEU A 101 4.93 16.27 0.97
CA LEU A 101 4.65 14.90 1.40
C LEU A 101 3.45 14.85 2.35
N ASN A 102 3.34 15.84 3.25
CA ASN A 102 2.16 16.01 4.10
C ASN A 102 0.89 16.14 3.25
N PHE A 103 0.91 16.99 2.21
CA PHE A 103 -0.22 17.14 1.30
C PHE A 103 -0.58 15.83 0.58
N LEU A 104 0.40 15.12 0.03
CA LEU A 104 0.18 13.85 -0.69
C LEU A 104 -0.38 12.76 0.24
N GLU A 105 0.16 12.64 1.46
CA GLU A 105 -0.30 11.71 2.48
C GLU A 105 -1.75 12.02 2.84
N THR A 106 -2.02 13.25 3.26
CA THR A 106 -3.35 13.65 3.75
C THR A 106 -4.41 13.53 2.65
N LYS A 107 -4.00 13.69 1.39
CA LYS A 107 -4.88 13.54 0.23
C LYS A 107 -5.12 12.08 -0.17
N TYR A 108 -4.08 11.25 -0.21
CA TYR A 108 -4.14 9.92 -0.85
C TYR A 108 -4.04 8.73 0.11
N GLN A 109 -3.39 8.89 1.26
CA GLN A 109 -3.19 7.80 2.23
C GLN A 109 -4.19 7.82 3.38
N MET A 110 -4.87 8.95 3.62
CA MET A 110 -5.92 9.04 4.63
C MET A 110 -7.19 8.28 4.26
N HIS A 111 -7.47 7.20 4.98
CA HIS A 111 -8.65 6.37 4.77
C HIS A 111 -9.93 7.06 5.24
N LYS A 112 -10.77 7.43 4.26
CA LYS A 112 -12.15 7.89 4.49
C LYS A 112 -13.10 6.72 4.24
N CYS A 113 -13.82 6.31 5.27
CA CYS A 113 -14.76 5.20 5.13
C CYS A 113 -15.88 5.56 4.15
N SER A 114 -16.13 4.69 3.17
CA SER A 114 -17.23 4.81 2.21
C SER A 114 -18.19 3.63 2.33
N LYS A 115 -19.29 3.65 1.55
CA LYS A 115 -20.21 2.50 1.43
C LYS A 115 -19.51 1.22 0.98
N TYR A 116 -18.39 1.34 0.26
CA TYR A 116 -17.62 0.19 -0.18
C TYR A 116 -16.98 -0.56 0.98
N CYS A 117 -16.39 0.14 1.96
CA CYS A 117 -15.69 -0.51 3.06
C CYS A 117 -16.55 -0.73 4.31
N LYS A 118 -17.59 0.09 4.56
CA LYS A 118 -18.50 -0.09 5.71
C LYS A 118 -19.51 -1.19 5.42
N ARG A 119 -19.42 -2.32 6.11
CA ARG A 119 -20.29 -3.49 5.92
C ARG A 119 -20.55 -4.20 7.24
N ASN A 120 -21.58 -5.04 7.28
CA ASN A 120 -21.81 -5.98 8.39
C ASN A 120 -20.80 -7.13 8.27
N ILE A 121 -19.92 -7.25 9.26
CA ILE A 121 -18.89 -8.29 9.33
C ILE A 121 -19.27 -9.27 10.43
N LYS A 122 -19.19 -10.56 10.13
CA LYS A 122 -19.44 -11.62 11.11
C LYS A 122 -18.27 -11.70 12.09
N VAL A 123 -18.56 -11.55 13.38
CA VAL A 123 -17.61 -11.70 14.48
C VAL A 123 -18.21 -12.72 15.45
N GLY A 124 -17.67 -13.95 15.43
CA GLY A 124 -18.25 -15.08 16.15
C GLY A 124 -19.68 -15.37 15.69
N LYS A 125 -20.65 -15.25 16.61
CA LYS A 125 -22.08 -15.44 16.36
C LYS A 125 -22.84 -14.14 16.03
N THR A 126 -22.16 -13.00 16.04
CA THR A 126 -22.78 -11.68 15.87
C THR A 126 -22.33 -11.00 14.58
N TYR A 127 -23.08 -10.01 14.12
CA TYR A 127 -22.68 -9.13 13.02
C TYR A 127 -22.44 -7.74 13.56
N VAL A 128 -21.30 -7.15 13.18
CA VAL A 128 -20.91 -5.80 13.58
C VAL A 128 -20.77 -4.96 12.32
N PHE A 129 -21.44 -3.80 12.29
CA PHE A 129 -21.28 -2.83 11.21
C PHE A 129 -19.98 -2.06 11.38
N ARG A 130 -18.95 -2.38 10.59
CA ARG A 130 -17.62 -1.76 10.69
C ARG A 130 -16.91 -1.68 9.35
N CYS A 131 -15.73 -1.06 9.33
CA CYS A 131 -14.89 -1.04 8.13
C CYS A 131 -14.26 -2.42 7.90
N GLN A 132 -14.42 -2.99 6.71
CA GLN A 132 -13.81 -4.28 6.31
C GLN A 132 -12.29 -4.25 6.28
N PHE A 133 -11.71 -3.06 6.26
CA PHE A 133 -10.27 -2.85 6.35
C PHE A 133 -9.81 -2.54 7.77
N ASP A 134 -10.69 -2.70 8.77
CA ASP A 134 -10.42 -2.45 10.20
C ASP A 134 -9.82 -1.07 10.46
N PHE A 135 -10.44 -0.02 9.90
CA PHE A 135 -10.19 1.37 10.26
C PHE A 135 -11.27 1.88 11.25
N PRO A 136 -10.89 2.72 12.24
CA PRO A 136 -9.52 3.15 12.56
C PRO A 136 -8.66 2.01 13.09
N LYS A 137 -7.36 2.05 12.78
CA LYS A 137 -6.35 1.12 13.28
C LYS A 137 -6.10 1.39 14.77
N PRO A 138 -5.74 0.37 15.57
CA PRO A 138 -5.42 0.58 16.97
C PRO A 138 -4.17 1.46 17.12
N VAL A 139 -4.18 2.33 18.14
CA VAL A 139 -2.99 3.06 18.61
C VAL A 139 -1.99 2.07 19.17
N ARG A 140 -0.71 2.28 18.87
CA ARG A 140 0.40 1.43 19.31
C ARG A 140 1.66 2.26 19.50
N ASP A 141 2.42 1.97 20.54
CA ASP A 141 3.67 2.70 20.86
C ASP A 141 4.89 2.18 20.10
N SER A 142 4.81 0.96 19.56
CA SER A 142 5.88 0.29 18.81
C SER A 142 5.34 -0.53 17.64
N ILE A 143 6.24 -0.87 16.71
CA ILE A 143 5.96 -1.87 15.66
C ILE A 143 5.83 -3.26 16.30
N CYS A 144 4.93 -4.06 15.77
CA CYS A 144 4.68 -5.43 16.21
C CYS A 144 4.67 -6.35 14.99
N ILE A 145 5.44 -7.43 15.08
CA ILE A 145 5.46 -8.52 14.10
C ILE A 145 4.65 -9.67 14.70
N ASN A 146 3.69 -10.16 13.94
CA ASN A 146 2.93 -11.36 14.28
C ASN A 146 3.64 -12.59 13.73
N ASP A 147 3.38 -13.72 14.36
CA ASP A 147 3.77 -15.02 13.84
C ASP A 147 3.23 -15.24 12.41
N VAL A 148 4.08 -15.79 11.54
CA VAL A 148 3.79 -15.97 10.11
C VAL A 148 2.67 -16.99 9.93
N GLU A 149 2.73 -18.11 10.64
CA GLU A 149 1.76 -19.19 10.48
C GLU A 149 0.36 -18.74 10.88
N ASN A 150 0.25 -18.07 12.03
CA ASN A 150 -1.01 -17.50 12.49
C ASN A 150 -1.53 -16.40 11.55
N SER A 151 -0.66 -15.55 11.03
CA SER A 151 -1.03 -14.49 10.08
C SER A 151 -1.59 -15.07 8.78
N LEU A 152 -0.96 -16.13 8.25
CA LEU A 152 -1.44 -16.83 7.06
C LEU A 152 -2.79 -17.53 7.31
N LYS A 153 -2.94 -18.24 8.43
CA LYS A 153 -4.20 -18.93 8.80
C LYS A 153 -5.37 -17.97 8.97
N SER A 154 -5.11 -16.81 9.58
CA SER A 154 -6.14 -15.80 9.87
C SER A 154 -6.30 -14.74 8.77
N CYS A 155 -5.49 -14.82 7.70
CA CYS A 155 -5.38 -13.77 6.67
C CYS A 155 -5.11 -12.37 7.25
N ASN A 156 -4.46 -12.31 8.42
CA ASN A 156 -4.09 -11.06 9.07
C ASN A 156 -2.75 -10.54 8.53
N LYS A 157 -2.51 -9.24 8.73
CA LYS A 157 -1.20 -8.66 8.42
C LYS A 157 -0.12 -9.27 9.30
N ILE A 158 1.05 -9.49 8.73
CA ILE A 158 2.25 -9.98 9.44
C ILE A 158 2.82 -8.90 10.36
N TYR A 159 2.57 -7.61 10.09
CA TYR A 159 3.06 -6.52 10.92
C TYR A 159 1.99 -5.47 11.19
N TYR A 160 2.18 -4.72 12.29
CA TYR A 160 1.45 -3.51 12.63
C TYR A 160 2.42 -2.42 13.07
N PHE A 161 2.41 -1.27 12.40
CA PHE A 161 3.21 -0.11 12.80
C PHE A 161 2.75 0.53 14.11
N LYS A 162 3.71 1.21 14.76
CA LYS A 162 3.45 2.29 15.72
C LYS A 162 2.48 3.29 15.10
N ARG A 163 1.47 3.70 15.86
CA ARG A 163 0.46 4.68 15.43
C ARG A 163 0.01 5.49 16.63
N ASN A 164 -0.02 6.80 16.47
CA ASN A 164 -0.71 7.70 17.40
C ASN A 164 -2.20 7.90 17.00
N GLU A 165 -2.93 8.71 17.75
CA GLU A 165 -4.36 8.96 17.54
C GLU A 165 -4.67 9.61 16.18
N ILE A 166 -3.78 10.44 15.63
CA ILE A 166 -4.00 11.12 14.35
C ILE A 166 -3.71 10.19 13.16
N GLU A 167 -2.86 9.18 13.34
CA GLU A 167 -2.41 8.24 12.31
C GLU A 167 -3.29 6.99 12.17
N VAL A 168 -4.29 6.82 13.05
CA VAL A 168 -5.16 5.62 13.05
C VAL A 168 -5.91 5.41 11.74
N ARG A 169 -5.96 6.43 10.86
CA ARG A 169 -6.62 6.36 9.55
C ARG A 169 -5.65 6.35 8.37
N VAL A 170 -4.35 6.37 8.61
CA VAL A 170 -3.32 6.42 7.56
C VAL A 170 -3.05 4.99 7.05
N ASN A 171 -3.09 4.81 5.73
CA ASN A 171 -2.62 3.59 5.08
C ASN A 171 -1.10 3.47 5.19
N ASP A 172 -0.58 2.24 5.16
CA ASP A 172 0.86 2.02 5.08
C ASP A 172 1.33 2.39 3.66
N TYR A 173 2.39 3.20 3.53
CA TYR A 173 2.89 3.69 2.26
C TYR A 173 4.42 3.79 2.25
N ASN A 174 5.02 3.80 1.05
CA ASN A 174 6.42 4.15 0.86
C ASN A 174 6.51 5.66 0.51
N PRO A 175 7.27 6.47 1.27
CA PRO A 175 7.28 7.92 1.09
C PRO A 175 7.94 8.38 -0.22
N LEU A 176 8.87 7.60 -0.76
CA LEU A 176 9.52 7.91 -2.05
C LEU A 176 8.58 7.58 -3.21
N LEU A 177 7.92 6.42 -3.16
CA LEU A 177 6.97 6.01 -4.21
C LEU A 177 5.72 6.88 -4.24
N LEU A 178 5.32 7.46 -3.10
CA LEU A 178 4.18 8.39 -3.05
C LEU A 178 4.43 9.71 -3.78
N LYS A 179 5.71 10.11 -3.94
CA LYS A 179 6.11 11.36 -4.60
C LYS A 179 6.22 11.26 -6.13
N LEU A 180 6.09 10.05 -6.69
CA LEU A 180 6.19 9.78 -8.13
C LEU A 180 4.84 9.98 -8.83
#